data_AF-A0A4Q0PII0-F1
#
_entry.id   AF-A0A4Q0PII0-F1
#
_cell.length_a   1.000
_cell.length_b   1.000
_cell.length_c   1.000
_cell.angle_alpha   90.00
_cell.angle_beta   90.00
_cell.angle_gamma   90.00
#
_symmetry.space_group_name_H-M   'P 1'
#
loop_
_entity.id
_entity.type
_entity.pdbx_description
1 polymer ?
#
loop_
_entity_poly.entity_id
_entity_poly.type
_entity_poly.pdbx_seq_one_letter_code
_entity_poly.pdbx_strand_id
1 'polypeptide(L)'
;MIKHFINLEWKSFFRSAAFQTNLVLKIFMALGALYFIGIFTLAGVGAYFGLEKAGLEPLETINRFMIYYVVLDLVIKYMLQKMPVVNIKPLLLLPFKKAKIVDFALGKTMLSFFNIVHAFFFIPFSVVLIGQGYDPVHVITWHLGMLAMIYINNFINVFLNDAMPLVIGLASVIIGIGALQYYGIFDVTPYTGAYFQGLFEQLWMFAIPVVLALVLYKVAHAYFLKRLYLDQGLSAKAKEATTENLDWLDRFGKTALFLKNDIKLIKRNKRSKTTVIMSVVFLFYGLLFFTGGIESYDNPFMKIFAGIFVTGGFLFSFGQFVPSWDSSYYPLMMTQNISYEEYLKSKWMLVVIAAGISTILGLGYLYFGWEAYAAVFVGGIYNMGVNGHVVLWGGAYIKTPIDLTSNKKAFGDSSSFNVKTLLITMPKLLLPIALYAIGHFTLGPVFGYALVALAGVAGFAFRDFMFKKIIGIYKAEKYKTIAAYKQKN
;
A
#
# COMPACT_ATOMS: atom_id res chain seq x y z
N MET A 1 9.07 -33.75 -0.07
CA MET A 1 8.39 -32.77 0.82
C MET A 1 8.27 -31.38 0.20
N ILE A 2 9.37 -30.65 -0.08
CA ILE A 2 9.32 -29.32 -0.72
C ILE A 2 8.59 -29.35 -2.08
N LYS A 3 8.84 -30.37 -2.91
CA LYS A 3 8.10 -30.60 -4.18
C LYS A 3 6.57 -30.71 -3.97
N HIS A 4 6.13 -31.32 -2.87
CA HIS A 4 4.70 -31.46 -2.57
C HIS A 4 4.10 -30.12 -2.12
N PHE A 5 4.83 -29.34 -1.32
CA PHE A 5 4.43 -27.97 -0.97
C PHE A 5 4.30 -27.06 -2.19
N ILE A 6 5.27 -27.10 -3.10
CA ILE A 6 5.23 -26.35 -4.36
C ILE A 6 3.99 -26.78 -5.18
N ASN A 7 3.70 -28.07 -5.28
CA ASN A 7 2.51 -28.57 -5.97
C ASN A 7 1.19 -28.09 -5.31
N LEU A 8 1.10 -28.15 -3.99
CA LEU A 8 -0.06 -27.65 -3.25
C LEU A 8 -0.26 -26.14 -3.43
N GLU A 9 0.82 -25.35 -3.46
CA GLU A 9 0.77 -23.91 -3.75
C GLU A 9 0.31 -23.63 -5.17
N TRP A 10 0.84 -24.35 -6.17
CA TRP A 10 0.37 -24.23 -7.54
C TRP A 10 -1.12 -24.58 -7.66
N LYS A 11 -1.55 -25.68 -7.05
CA LYS A 11 -2.97 -26.06 -7.01
C LYS A 11 -3.83 -25.01 -6.30
N SER A 12 -3.38 -24.48 -5.16
CA SER A 12 -4.05 -23.41 -4.43
C SER A 12 -4.15 -22.13 -5.26
N PHE A 13 -3.06 -21.74 -5.92
CA PHE A 13 -3.00 -20.59 -6.82
C PHE A 13 -4.01 -20.73 -7.95
N PHE A 14 -3.98 -21.85 -8.70
CA PHE A 14 -4.90 -22.12 -9.81
C PHE A 14 -6.36 -22.26 -9.39
N ARG A 15 -6.63 -22.79 -8.19
CA ARG A 15 -7.99 -23.00 -7.66
C ARG A 15 -8.54 -21.80 -6.89
N SER A 16 -7.74 -20.77 -6.64
CA SER A 16 -8.21 -19.58 -5.93
C SER A 16 -9.27 -18.85 -6.76
N ALA A 17 -10.34 -18.38 -6.12
CA ALA A 17 -11.37 -17.59 -6.79
C ALA A 17 -10.78 -16.32 -7.45
N ALA A 18 -9.71 -15.76 -6.87
CA ALA A 18 -8.94 -14.66 -7.46
C ALA A 18 -8.30 -15.04 -8.81
N PHE A 19 -7.82 -16.27 -8.97
CA PHE A 19 -7.29 -16.78 -10.24
C PHE A 19 -8.38 -16.92 -11.31
N GLN A 20 -9.62 -17.27 -10.95
CA GLN A 20 -10.71 -17.37 -11.92
C GLN A 20 -11.31 -16.01 -12.34
N THR A 21 -11.12 -14.94 -11.55
CA THR A 21 -11.96 -13.73 -11.70
C THR A 21 -11.32 -12.57 -12.48
N ASN A 22 -10.00 -12.50 -12.69
CA ASN A 22 -9.40 -11.34 -13.38
C ASN A 22 -8.20 -11.67 -14.30
N LEU A 23 -8.47 -12.10 -15.54
CA LEU A 23 -7.44 -12.22 -16.59
C LEU A 23 -6.68 -10.91 -16.82
N VAL A 24 -7.39 -9.78 -16.83
CA VAL A 24 -6.81 -8.43 -16.99
C VAL A 24 -5.82 -8.11 -15.87
N LEU A 25 -6.15 -8.39 -14.61
CA LEU A 25 -5.24 -8.17 -13.48
C LEU A 25 -3.95 -9.00 -13.61
N LYS A 26 -4.04 -10.22 -14.16
CA LYS A 26 -2.85 -11.04 -14.44
C LYS A 26 -1.99 -10.44 -15.54
N ILE A 27 -2.61 -9.94 -16.61
CA ILE A 27 -1.89 -9.24 -17.68
C ILE A 27 -1.18 -8.02 -17.09
N PHE A 28 -1.85 -7.20 -16.27
CA PHE A 28 -1.21 -6.06 -15.61
C PHE A 28 -0.10 -6.46 -14.64
N MET A 29 -0.26 -7.52 -13.85
CA MET A 29 0.80 -8.02 -12.96
C MET A 29 2.01 -8.55 -13.75
N ALA A 30 1.77 -9.28 -14.83
CA ALA A 30 2.82 -9.81 -15.70
C ALA A 30 3.55 -8.68 -16.44
N LEU A 31 2.81 -7.72 -17.02
CA LEU A 31 3.37 -6.53 -17.64
C LEU A 31 4.14 -5.68 -16.64
N GLY A 32 3.62 -5.49 -15.42
CA GLY A 32 4.34 -4.78 -14.36
C GLY A 32 5.64 -5.48 -13.96
N ALA A 33 5.62 -6.81 -13.81
CA ALA A 33 6.83 -7.58 -13.54
C ALA A 33 7.84 -7.49 -14.69
N LEU A 34 7.39 -7.65 -15.94
CA LEU A 34 8.24 -7.52 -17.14
C LEU A 34 8.80 -6.12 -17.29
N TYR A 35 8.01 -5.09 -16.96
CA TYR A 35 8.44 -3.70 -16.96
C TYR A 35 9.58 -3.46 -15.96
N PHE A 36 9.44 -3.92 -14.71
CA PHE A 36 10.51 -3.81 -13.72
C PHE A 36 11.74 -4.64 -14.09
N ILE A 37 11.55 -5.85 -14.62
CA ILE A 37 12.65 -6.68 -15.13
C ILE A 37 13.41 -5.94 -16.23
N GLY A 38 12.69 -5.37 -17.20
CA GLY A 38 13.28 -4.60 -18.30
C GLY A 38 14.04 -3.38 -17.79
N ILE A 39 13.42 -2.58 -16.93
CA ILE A 39 14.07 -1.38 -16.36
C ILE A 39 15.31 -1.74 -15.54
N PHE A 40 15.26 -2.74 -14.67
CA PHE A 40 16.41 -3.12 -13.86
C PHE A 40 17.55 -3.65 -14.74
N THR A 41 17.23 -4.41 -15.80
CA THR A 41 18.21 -4.91 -16.76
C THR A 41 18.86 -3.77 -17.53
N LEU A 42 18.07 -2.86 -18.08
CA LEU A 42 18.55 -1.67 -18.79
C LEU A 42 19.35 -0.75 -17.86
N ALA A 43 18.92 -0.60 -16.60
CA ALA A 43 19.64 0.17 -15.60
C ALA A 43 20.98 -0.50 -15.23
N GLY A 44 21.02 -1.83 -15.12
CA GLY A 44 22.25 -2.56 -14.84
C GLY A 44 23.29 -2.38 -15.95
N VAL A 45 22.88 -2.40 -17.22
CA VAL A 45 23.79 -2.14 -18.35
C VAL A 45 24.11 -0.65 -18.47
N GLY A 46 23.07 0.20 -18.42
CA GLY A 46 23.16 1.63 -18.66
C GLY A 46 23.83 2.41 -17.54
N ALA A 47 23.82 1.92 -16.31
CA ALA A 47 24.50 2.56 -15.18
C ALA A 47 26.00 2.71 -15.46
N TYR A 48 26.65 1.68 -15.97
CA TYR A 48 28.08 1.73 -16.30
C TYR A 48 28.37 2.83 -17.33
N PHE A 49 27.79 2.71 -18.52
CA PHE A 49 28.06 3.62 -19.63
C PHE A 49 27.56 5.04 -19.37
N GLY A 50 26.49 5.20 -18.59
CA GLY A 50 25.95 6.49 -18.21
C GLY A 50 26.89 7.25 -17.27
N LEU A 51 27.46 6.55 -16.28
CA LEU A 51 28.43 7.12 -15.34
C LEU A 51 29.76 7.43 -16.04
N GLU A 52 30.24 6.53 -16.89
CA GLU A 52 31.46 6.73 -17.67
C GLU A 52 31.33 7.97 -18.59
N LYS A 53 30.20 8.12 -19.29
CA LYS A 53 29.92 9.32 -20.12
C LYS A 53 29.84 10.61 -19.31
N ALA A 54 29.45 10.53 -18.04
CA ALA A 54 29.44 11.67 -17.12
C ALA A 54 30.84 11.97 -16.54
N GLY A 55 31.87 11.21 -16.92
CA GLY A 55 33.24 11.37 -16.42
C GLY A 55 33.44 10.83 -15.00
N LEU A 56 32.56 9.95 -14.52
CA LEU A 56 32.62 9.34 -13.20
C LEU A 56 33.12 7.90 -13.29
N GLU A 57 33.87 7.45 -12.29
CA GLU A 57 34.23 6.04 -12.14
C GLU A 57 32.94 5.24 -11.80
N PRO A 58 32.52 4.28 -12.64
CA PRO A 58 31.19 3.68 -12.49
C PRO A 58 31.00 2.83 -11.23
N LEU A 59 31.97 2.00 -10.86
CA LEU A 59 31.84 1.06 -9.75
C LEU A 59 31.90 1.78 -8.38
N GLU A 60 32.87 2.67 -8.21
CA GLU A 60 33.07 3.54 -7.06
C GLU A 60 31.83 4.41 -6.85
N THR A 61 31.28 5.00 -7.90
CA THR A 61 30.06 5.81 -7.80
C THR A 61 28.86 4.97 -7.36
N ILE A 62 28.68 3.78 -7.94
CA ILE A 62 27.63 2.84 -7.51
C ILE A 62 27.81 2.45 -6.04
N ASN A 63 29.04 2.15 -5.61
CA ASN A 63 29.36 1.77 -4.24
C ASN A 63 29.13 2.91 -3.25
N ARG A 64 29.49 4.14 -3.60
CA ARG A 64 29.26 5.35 -2.79
C ARG A 64 27.78 5.55 -2.45
N PHE A 65 26.89 5.35 -3.41
CA PHE A 65 25.45 5.55 -3.24
C PHE A 65 24.66 4.28 -2.88
N MET A 66 25.33 3.14 -2.75
CA MET A 66 24.67 1.85 -2.53
C MET A 66 23.86 1.78 -1.23
N ILE A 67 24.24 2.55 -0.21
CA ILE A 67 23.48 2.61 1.05
C ILE A 67 22.02 3.02 0.81
N TYR A 68 21.76 3.94 -0.12
CA TYR A 68 20.40 4.35 -0.44
C TYR A 68 19.61 3.24 -1.11
N TYR A 69 20.26 2.45 -1.97
CA TYR A 69 19.64 1.29 -2.58
C TYR A 69 19.23 0.25 -1.54
N VAL A 70 20.13 -0.08 -0.60
CA VAL A 70 19.89 -1.05 0.48
C VAL A 70 18.80 -0.55 1.44
N VAL A 71 18.80 0.73 1.81
CA VAL A 71 17.76 1.30 2.69
C VAL A 71 16.41 1.33 1.98
N LEU A 72 16.37 1.78 0.73
CA LEU A 72 15.14 1.83 -0.06
C LEU A 72 14.57 0.42 -0.26
N ASP A 73 15.43 -0.56 -0.54
CA ASP A 73 15.05 -1.95 -0.64
C ASP A 73 14.36 -2.46 0.64
N LEU A 74 14.94 -2.19 1.82
CA LEU A 74 14.35 -2.57 3.09
C LEU A 74 12.99 -1.90 3.33
N VAL A 75 12.87 -0.60 3.01
CA VAL A 75 11.60 0.15 3.12
C VAL A 75 10.54 -0.44 2.20
N ILE A 76 10.87 -0.70 0.94
CA ILE A 76 9.98 -1.32 -0.05
C ILE A 76 9.55 -2.71 0.42
N LYS A 77 10.49 -3.53 0.89
CA LYS A 77 10.19 -4.86 1.43
C LYS A 77 9.25 -4.78 2.63
N TYR A 78 9.47 -3.86 3.56
CA TYR A 78 8.59 -3.68 4.72
C TYR A 78 7.18 -3.22 4.33
N MET A 79 7.07 -2.31 3.36
CA MET A 79 5.78 -1.80 2.89
C MET A 79 5.00 -2.79 2.02
N LEU A 80 5.69 -3.51 1.12
CA LEU A 80 5.07 -4.22 0.01
C LEU A 80 5.28 -5.75 0.05
N GLN A 81 6.38 -6.25 0.61
CA GLN A 81 6.66 -7.69 0.62
C GLN A 81 5.80 -8.38 1.67
N LYS A 82 4.82 -9.16 1.19
CA LYS A 82 3.95 -9.97 2.05
C LYS A 82 4.76 -11.08 2.70
N MET A 83 4.90 -11.01 4.02
CA MET A 83 5.43 -12.13 4.80
C MET A 83 4.54 -13.36 4.63
N PRO A 84 5.09 -14.54 4.29
CA PRO A 84 4.32 -15.74 4.07
C PRO A 84 3.69 -16.14 5.40
N VAL A 85 2.43 -15.74 5.56
CA VAL A 85 1.50 -16.46 6.41
C VAL A 85 1.26 -17.73 5.65
N VAL A 86 2.14 -18.71 5.84
CA VAL A 86 1.72 -20.06 5.54
C VAL A 86 0.42 -20.22 6.33
N ASN A 87 -0.64 -20.72 5.70
CA ASN A 87 -1.76 -21.22 6.47
C ASN A 87 -1.21 -22.44 7.21
N ILE A 88 -0.58 -22.17 8.35
CA ILE A 88 0.10 -23.20 9.12
C ILE A 88 -0.96 -24.07 9.77
N LYS A 89 -2.17 -23.56 10.01
CA LYS A 89 -3.29 -24.30 10.61
C LYS A 89 -3.57 -25.65 9.93
N PRO A 90 -3.82 -25.74 8.60
CA PRO A 90 -3.96 -27.04 7.94
C PRO A 90 -2.69 -27.92 7.99
N LEU A 91 -1.50 -27.31 7.97
CA LEU A 91 -0.23 -28.05 7.93
C LEU A 91 0.22 -28.58 9.29
N LEU A 92 -0.23 -27.96 10.39
CA LEU A 92 0.04 -28.45 11.76
C LEU A 92 -0.71 -29.73 12.08
N LEU A 93 -1.80 -30.01 11.37
CA LEU A 93 -2.58 -31.25 11.49
C LEU A 93 -1.99 -32.39 10.65
N LEU A 94 -1.10 -32.07 9.72
CA LEU A 94 -0.41 -33.05 8.88
C LEU A 94 0.90 -33.50 9.54
N PRO A 95 1.41 -34.70 9.25
CA PRO A 95 2.62 -35.26 9.86
C PRO A 95 3.91 -34.59 9.33
N PHE A 96 3.96 -33.26 9.31
CA PHE A 96 5.12 -32.47 8.93
C PHE A 96 5.87 -31.98 10.16
N LYS A 97 7.20 -32.11 10.15
CA LYS A 97 8.05 -31.50 11.17
C LYS A 97 7.90 -29.98 11.12
N LYS A 98 7.61 -29.34 12.26
CA LYS A 98 7.47 -27.88 12.41
C LYS A 98 8.64 -27.10 11.77
N ALA A 99 9.87 -27.57 11.97
CA ALA A 99 11.06 -26.98 11.36
C ALA A 99 10.99 -26.91 9.83
N LYS A 100 10.41 -27.91 9.15
CA LYS A 100 10.26 -27.91 7.70
C LYS A 100 9.17 -26.97 7.20
N ILE A 101 8.15 -26.71 8.02
CA ILE A 101 7.14 -25.68 7.73
C ILE A 101 7.79 -24.30 7.80
N VAL A 102 8.64 -24.06 8.79
CA VAL A 102 9.41 -22.80 8.92
C VAL A 102 10.42 -22.64 7.78
N ASP A 103 11.19 -23.68 7.45
CA ASP A 103 12.12 -23.67 6.31
C ASP A 103 11.39 -23.27 5.02
N PHE A 104 10.22 -23.86 4.78
CA PHE A 104 9.41 -23.57 3.61
C PHE A 104 8.89 -22.12 3.61
N ALA A 105 8.42 -21.62 4.76
CA ALA A 105 7.97 -20.25 4.90
C ALA A 105 9.09 -19.24 4.62
N LEU A 106 10.26 -19.43 5.24
CA LEU A 106 11.42 -18.56 5.01
C LEU A 106 11.94 -18.68 3.57
N GLY A 107 12.01 -19.88 3.00
CA GLY A 107 12.40 -20.09 1.60
C GLY A 107 11.47 -19.37 0.61
N LYS A 108 10.16 -19.29 0.92
CA LYS A 108 9.20 -18.51 0.13
C LYS A 108 9.49 -17.00 0.16
N THR A 109 10.01 -16.46 1.27
CA THR A 109 10.48 -15.06 1.29
C THR A 109 11.68 -14.87 0.37
N MET A 110 12.65 -15.77 0.45
CA MET A 110 13.89 -15.70 -0.33
C MET A 110 13.62 -15.70 -1.84
N LEU A 111 12.68 -16.52 -2.31
CA LEU A 111 12.27 -16.61 -3.72
C LEU A 111 11.16 -15.62 -4.10
N SER A 112 10.87 -14.62 -3.27
CA SER A 112 9.88 -13.61 -3.62
C SER A 112 10.39 -12.68 -4.73
N PHE A 113 9.45 -12.09 -5.50
CA PHE A 113 9.76 -11.10 -6.54
C PHE A 113 10.68 -9.98 -6.02
N PHE A 114 10.46 -9.53 -4.78
CA PHE A 114 11.25 -8.48 -4.12
C PHE A 114 12.72 -8.86 -3.84
N ASN A 115 13.12 -10.12 -3.97
CA ASN A 115 14.53 -10.52 -3.91
C ASN A 115 15.08 -10.81 -5.30
N ILE A 116 14.28 -11.48 -6.14
CA ILE A 116 14.68 -11.88 -7.49
C ILE A 116 14.88 -10.64 -8.39
N VAL A 117 14.10 -9.57 -8.22
CA VAL A 117 14.17 -8.38 -9.06
C VAL A 117 15.57 -7.75 -9.08
N HIS A 118 16.31 -7.80 -7.97
CA HIS A 118 17.66 -7.24 -7.87
C HIS A 118 18.67 -7.96 -8.76
N ALA A 119 18.47 -9.25 -9.04
CA ALA A 119 19.33 -10.00 -9.94
C ALA A 119 19.35 -9.40 -11.34
N PHE A 120 18.22 -8.83 -11.78
CA PHE A 120 18.12 -8.14 -13.07
C PHE A 120 18.91 -6.83 -13.11
N PHE A 121 19.34 -6.26 -12.00
CA PHE A 121 20.29 -5.13 -12.00
C PHE A 121 21.73 -5.63 -11.82
N PHE A 122 21.99 -6.41 -10.76
CA PHE A 122 23.36 -6.78 -10.38
C PHE A 122 24.01 -7.76 -11.36
N ILE A 123 23.27 -8.69 -11.97
CA ILE A 123 23.86 -9.62 -12.94
C ILE A 123 24.30 -8.87 -14.20
N PRO A 124 23.44 -8.08 -14.89
CA PRO A 124 23.88 -7.32 -16.06
C PRO A 124 25.02 -6.35 -15.75
N PHE A 125 24.97 -5.63 -14.62
CA PHE A 125 26.04 -4.72 -14.22
C PHE A 125 27.38 -5.46 -14.03
N SER A 126 27.36 -6.62 -13.36
CA SER A 126 28.57 -7.44 -13.17
C SER A 126 29.14 -7.96 -14.49
N VAL A 127 28.28 -8.36 -15.44
CA VAL A 127 28.71 -8.77 -16.78
C VAL A 127 29.36 -7.60 -17.52
N VAL A 128 28.81 -6.39 -17.42
CA VAL A 128 29.41 -5.20 -18.03
C VAL A 128 30.77 -4.87 -17.40
N LEU A 129 30.90 -4.91 -16.07
CA LEU A 129 32.19 -4.68 -15.41
C LEU A 129 33.27 -5.64 -15.94
N ILE A 130 32.98 -6.94 -16.02
CA ILE A 130 33.91 -7.93 -16.56
C ILE A 130 34.24 -7.63 -18.03
N GLY A 131 33.23 -7.28 -18.84
CA GLY A 131 33.41 -6.90 -20.24
C GLY A 131 34.25 -5.64 -20.45
N GLN A 132 34.33 -4.77 -19.45
CA GLN A 132 35.08 -3.51 -19.47
C GLN A 132 36.45 -3.61 -18.77
N GLY A 133 36.90 -4.83 -18.46
CA GLY A 133 38.26 -5.09 -17.98
C GLY A 133 38.45 -5.09 -16.47
N TYR A 134 37.37 -5.06 -15.67
CA TYR A 134 37.47 -5.30 -14.23
C TYR A 134 37.83 -6.76 -13.94
N ASP A 135 38.64 -6.99 -12.90
CA ASP A 135 39.04 -8.35 -12.51
C ASP A 135 37.81 -9.24 -12.21
N PRO A 136 37.63 -10.37 -12.91
CA PRO A 136 36.44 -11.20 -12.73
C PRO A 136 36.25 -11.75 -11.33
N VAL A 137 37.34 -12.05 -10.60
CA VAL A 137 37.25 -12.60 -9.24
C VAL A 137 36.72 -11.55 -8.29
N HIS A 138 37.26 -10.33 -8.38
CA HIS A 138 36.83 -9.18 -7.59
C HIS A 138 35.36 -8.78 -7.90
N VAL A 139 34.95 -8.86 -9.16
CA VAL A 139 33.54 -8.64 -9.54
C VAL A 139 32.62 -9.71 -8.91
N ILE A 140 33.03 -10.98 -8.92
CA ILE A 140 32.24 -12.07 -8.32
C ILE A 140 32.12 -11.89 -6.81
N THR A 141 33.20 -11.56 -6.11
CA THR A 141 33.15 -11.31 -4.65
C THR A 141 32.26 -10.13 -4.31
N TRP A 142 32.35 -9.04 -5.09
CA TRP A 142 31.44 -7.90 -4.95
C TRP A 142 29.99 -8.34 -5.15
N HIS A 143 29.68 -9.04 -6.25
CA HIS A 143 28.33 -9.52 -6.57
C HIS A 143 27.74 -10.40 -5.46
N LEU A 144 28.53 -11.33 -4.90
CA LEU A 144 28.11 -12.16 -3.78
C LEU A 144 27.81 -11.34 -2.52
N GLY A 145 28.64 -10.32 -2.25
CA GLY A 145 28.40 -9.37 -1.17
C GLY A 145 27.07 -8.62 -1.34
N MET A 146 26.79 -8.12 -2.55
CA MET A 146 25.53 -7.43 -2.87
C MET A 146 24.31 -8.35 -2.70
N LEU A 147 24.40 -9.57 -3.23
CA LEU A 147 23.34 -10.58 -3.08
C LEU A 147 23.08 -10.91 -1.60
N ALA A 148 24.13 -11.02 -0.79
CA ALA A 148 24.00 -11.24 0.64
C ALA A 148 23.33 -10.04 1.36
N MET A 149 23.61 -8.80 0.97
CA MET A 149 22.92 -7.61 1.49
C MET A 149 21.42 -7.64 1.23
N ILE A 150 20.98 -8.07 0.04
CA ILE A 150 19.55 -8.24 -0.28
C ILE A 150 18.89 -9.28 0.65
N TYR A 151 19.58 -10.38 0.93
CA TYR A 151 19.05 -11.40 1.85
C TYR A 151 19.09 -10.96 3.31
N ILE A 152 20.08 -10.18 3.74
CA ILE A 152 20.09 -9.52 5.05
C ILE A 152 18.82 -8.69 5.20
N ASN A 153 18.51 -7.82 4.24
CA ASN A 153 17.27 -7.03 4.24
C ASN A 153 16.02 -7.89 4.30
N ASN A 154 15.98 -8.99 3.54
CA ASN A 154 14.86 -9.93 3.59
C ASN A 154 14.65 -10.50 5.00
N PHE A 155 15.73 -10.93 5.67
CA PHE A 155 15.64 -11.48 7.04
C PHE A 155 15.40 -10.41 8.11
N ILE A 156 15.89 -9.19 7.93
CA ILE A 156 15.52 -8.06 8.81
C ILE A 156 14.02 -7.75 8.67
N ASN A 157 13.51 -7.69 7.44
CA ASN A 157 12.10 -7.42 7.15
C ASN A 157 11.15 -8.41 7.86
N VAL A 158 11.59 -9.67 7.97
CA VAL A 158 10.88 -10.72 8.70
C VAL A 158 10.63 -10.34 10.17
N PHE A 159 11.59 -9.71 10.84
CA PHE A 159 11.44 -9.25 12.23
C PHE A 159 10.66 -7.93 12.33
N LEU A 160 10.88 -7.00 11.39
CA LEU A 160 10.16 -5.72 11.35
C LEU A 160 8.64 -5.93 11.26
N ASN A 161 8.21 -6.95 10.53
CA ASN A 161 6.78 -7.31 10.39
C ASN A 161 6.13 -7.79 11.69
N ASP A 162 6.89 -8.21 12.71
CA ASP A 162 6.36 -8.72 13.98
C ASP A 162 6.53 -7.73 15.14
N ALA A 163 7.47 -6.77 15.04
CA ALA A 163 7.82 -5.87 16.14
C ALA A 163 7.81 -4.38 15.74
N MET A 164 6.69 -3.71 16.02
CA MET A 164 6.53 -2.26 15.79
C MET A 164 7.62 -1.40 16.46
N PRO A 165 8.10 -1.69 17.68
CA PRO A 165 9.20 -0.90 18.27
C PRO A 165 10.48 -0.95 17.45
N LEU A 166 10.80 -2.08 16.80
CA LEU A 166 11.96 -2.19 15.92
C LEU A 166 11.80 -1.32 14.67
N VAL A 167 10.58 -1.27 14.12
CA VAL A 167 10.26 -0.40 12.97
C VAL A 167 10.46 1.05 13.34
N ILE A 168 9.91 1.49 14.48
CA ILE A 168 10.04 2.88 14.94
C ILE A 168 11.51 3.22 15.17
N GLY A 169 12.25 2.38 15.88
CA GLY A 169 13.67 2.60 16.14
C GLY A 169 14.50 2.72 14.86
N LEU A 170 14.30 1.79 13.91
CA LEU A 170 15.00 1.82 12.63
C LEU A 170 14.62 3.04 11.78
N ALA A 171 13.32 3.37 11.70
CA ALA A 171 12.84 4.53 10.97
C ALA A 171 13.41 5.84 11.57
N SER A 172 13.47 5.95 12.90
CA SER A 172 14.08 7.10 13.57
C SER A 172 15.56 7.25 13.22
N VAL A 173 16.32 6.15 13.14
CA VAL A 173 17.73 6.17 12.71
C VAL A 173 17.86 6.62 11.25
N ILE A 174 17.07 6.05 10.34
CA ILE A 174 17.10 6.41 8.91
C ILE A 174 16.74 7.88 8.71
N ILE A 175 15.67 8.36 9.36
CA ILE A 175 15.23 9.75 9.29
C ILE A 175 16.27 10.67 9.92
N GLY A 176 16.86 10.28 11.06
CA GLY A 176 17.91 11.04 11.74
C GLY A 176 19.15 11.22 10.85
N ILE A 177 19.66 10.14 10.25
CA ILE A 177 20.80 10.20 9.33
C ILE A 177 20.44 11.04 8.09
N GLY A 178 19.26 10.84 7.51
CA GLY A 178 18.79 11.62 6.36
C GLY A 178 18.68 13.11 6.67
N ALA A 179 18.20 13.48 7.87
CA ALA A 179 18.13 14.86 8.31
C ALA A 179 19.53 15.46 8.51
N LEU A 180 20.43 14.74 9.18
CA LEU A 180 21.83 15.19 9.35
C LEU A 180 22.51 15.42 8.00
N GLN A 181 22.26 14.56 7.03
CA GLN A 181 22.80 14.72 5.68
C GLN A 181 22.16 15.89 4.93
N TYR A 182 20.84 16.07 5.04
CA TYR A 182 20.13 17.20 4.42
C TYR A 182 20.62 18.56 4.93
N TYR A 183 20.91 18.67 6.23
CA TYR A 183 21.47 19.87 6.84
C TYR A 183 22.99 20.01 6.67
N GLY A 184 23.64 19.10 5.94
CA GLY A 184 25.09 19.13 5.69
C GLY A 184 25.95 18.85 6.93
N ILE A 185 25.37 18.29 8.00
CA ILE A 185 26.06 17.98 9.27
C ILE A 185 26.86 16.67 9.15
N PHE A 186 26.31 15.68 8.45
CA PHE A 186 26.96 14.37 8.29
C PHE A 186 26.56 13.70 6.97
N ASP A 187 27.52 13.38 6.10
CA ASP A 187 27.30 12.59 4.89
C ASP A 187 27.65 11.11 5.14
N VAL A 188 26.67 10.22 5.01
CA VAL A 188 26.87 8.78 5.22
C VAL A 188 27.57 8.11 4.04
N THR A 189 27.50 8.69 2.85
CA THR A 189 27.93 8.05 1.58
C THR A 189 29.42 7.69 1.52
N PRO A 190 30.38 8.48 2.04
CA PRO A 190 31.79 8.12 1.98
C PRO A 190 32.11 6.92 2.88
N TYR A 191 31.49 6.85 4.06
CA TYR A 191 31.73 5.78 5.04
C TYR A 191 31.18 4.45 4.55
N THR A 192 29.94 4.44 4.08
CA THR A 192 29.34 3.22 3.52
C THR A 192 29.93 2.87 2.17
N GLY A 193 30.31 3.88 1.37
CA GLY A 193 30.99 3.72 0.09
C GLY A 193 32.27 2.91 0.22
N ALA A 194 33.11 3.23 1.20
CA ALA A 194 34.31 2.47 1.51
C ALA A 194 34.01 0.99 1.82
N TYR A 195 32.94 0.69 2.55
CA TYR A 195 32.53 -0.69 2.81
C TYR A 195 32.13 -1.43 1.52
N PHE A 196 31.29 -0.81 0.67
CA PHE A 196 30.84 -1.44 -0.57
C PHE A 196 31.97 -1.58 -1.59
N GLN A 197 32.86 -0.61 -1.66
CA GLN A 197 34.08 -0.67 -2.47
C GLN A 197 35.01 -1.77 -1.97
N GLY A 198 35.15 -1.92 -0.65
CA GLY A 198 35.91 -3.01 -0.04
C GLY A 198 35.42 -4.41 -0.42
N LEU A 199 34.14 -4.60 -0.76
CA LEU A 199 33.62 -5.88 -1.27
C LEU A 199 34.23 -6.26 -2.64
N PHE A 200 34.65 -5.26 -3.42
CA PHE A 200 35.36 -5.44 -4.68
C PHE A 200 36.87 -5.53 -4.46
N GLU A 201 37.45 -4.64 -3.66
CA GLU A 201 38.91 -4.56 -3.48
C GLU A 201 39.49 -5.71 -2.64
N GLN A 202 38.72 -6.24 -1.69
CA GLN A 202 39.16 -7.25 -0.75
C GLN A 202 38.39 -8.56 -0.95
N LEU A 203 39.08 -9.57 -1.50
CA LEU A 203 38.50 -10.88 -1.83
C LEU A 203 37.81 -11.61 -0.67
N TRP A 204 38.10 -11.27 0.58
CA TRP A 204 37.50 -11.92 1.76
C TRP A 204 36.29 -11.15 2.32
N MET A 205 36.12 -9.86 1.98
CA MET A 205 35.11 -9.01 2.61
C MET A 205 33.68 -9.45 2.29
N PHE A 206 33.43 -10.09 1.15
CA PHE A 206 32.11 -10.65 0.82
C PHE A 206 31.63 -11.71 1.82
N ALA A 207 32.55 -12.37 2.54
CA ALA A 207 32.21 -13.35 3.56
C ALA A 207 31.45 -12.72 4.73
N ILE A 208 31.70 -11.45 5.05
CA ILE A 208 31.03 -10.73 6.16
C ILE A 208 29.51 -10.70 5.94
N PRO A 209 28.97 -10.11 4.86
CA PRO A 209 27.53 -10.08 4.64
C PRO A 209 26.94 -11.48 4.42
N VAL A 210 27.68 -12.42 3.82
CA VAL A 210 27.21 -13.81 3.64
C VAL A 210 27.00 -14.51 4.99
N VAL A 211 27.99 -14.43 5.89
CA VAL A 211 27.88 -15.01 7.24
C VAL A 211 26.76 -14.35 8.02
N LEU A 212 26.64 -13.01 7.95
CA LEU A 212 25.55 -12.29 8.59
C LEU A 212 24.17 -12.72 8.07
N ALA A 213 24.00 -12.91 6.76
CA ALA A 213 22.77 -13.42 6.18
C ALA A 213 22.41 -14.82 6.71
N LEU A 214 23.40 -15.72 6.83
CA LEU A 214 23.23 -17.07 7.37
C LEU A 214 22.86 -17.05 8.86
N VAL A 215 23.49 -16.17 9.65
CA VAL A 215 23.15 -15.98 11.07
C VAL A 215 21.72 -15.47 11.20
N LEU A 216 21.34 -14.44 10.44
CA LEU A 216 19.98 -13.89 10.46
C LEU A 216 18.94 -14.93 10.03
N TYR A 217 19.24 -15.77 9.04
CA TYR A 217 18.38 -16.90 8.67
C TYR A 217 18.16 -17.86 9.85
N LYS A 218 19.24 -18.26 10.54
CA LYS A 218 19.14 -19.17 11.71
C LYS A 218 18.36 -18.53 12.86
N VAL A 219 18.58 -17.26 13.14
CA VAL A 219 17.84 -16.52 14.18
C VAL A 219 16.37 -16.41 13.81
N ALA A 220 16.05 -16.08 12.56
CA ALA A 220 14.67 -16.02 12.07
C ALA A 220 14.00 -17.40 12.17
N HIS A 221 14.69 -18.46 11.78
CA HIS A 221 14.19 -19.82 11.88
C HIS A 221 13.83 -20.21 13.32
N ALA A 222 14.76 -20.00 14.25
CA ALA A 222 14.53 -20.27 15.67
C ALA A 222 13.38 -19.42 16.23
N TYR A 223 13.28 -18.15 15.80
CA TYR A 223 12.21 -17.24 16.18
C TYR A 223 10.82 -17.77 15.78
N PHE A 224 10.63 -18.18 14.52
CA PHE A 224 9.34 -18.74 14.08
C PHE A 224 9.06 -20.11 14.67
N LEU A 225 10.08 -20.96 14.81
CA LEU A 225 9.90 -22.30 15.35
C LEU A 225 9.33 -22.25 16.78
N LYS A 226 9.83 -21.33 17.61
CA LYS A 226 9.32 -21.10 18.98
C LYS A 226 7.90 -20.53 19.03
N ARG A 227 7.43 -19.88 17.95
CA ARG A 227 6.11 -19.25 17.87
C ARG A 227 5.09 -20.06 17.07
N LEU A 228 5.50 -21.21 16.52
CA LEU A 228 4.65 -22.14 15.79
C LEU A 228 3.80 -23.03 16.70
N TYR A 229 3.02 -22.40 17.60
CA TYR A 229 2.04 -23.06 18.46
C TYR A 229 0.64 -22.56 18.13
N LEU A 230 -0.32 -23.49 18.06
CA LEU A 230 -1.73 -23.22 17.76
C LEU A 230 -2.32 -22.16 18.72
N ASP A 231 -1.82 -22.15 19.96
CA ASP A 231 -2.36 -21.35 21.06
C ASP A 231 -2.16 -19.84 20.89
N GLN A 232 -1.08 -19.36 20.25
CA GLN A 232 -0.92 -17.91 19.98
C GLN A 232 -1.89 -17.38 18.92
N GLY A 233 -2.33 -18.24 17.99
CA GLY A 233 -3.33 -17.89 16.98
C GLY A 233 -4.78 -18.08 17.44
N LEU A 234 -4.98 -18.71 18.61
CA LEU A 234 -6.27 -18.99 19.24
C LEU A 234 -6.50 -18.20 20.53
N SER A 235 -5.45 -17.68 21.18
CA SER A 235 -5.57 -16.76 22.30
C SER A 235 -6.09 -15.43 21.76
N ALA A 236 -7.42 -15.31 21.67
CA ALA A 236 -8.05 -14.02 21.54
C ALA A 236 -7.53 -13.17 22.71
N LYS A 237 -6.68 -12.19 22.42
CA LYS A 237 -6.36 -11.16 23.40
C LYS A 237 -7.68 -10.43 23.67
N ALA A 238 -8.40 -10.88 24.69
CA ALA A 238 -9.57 -10.21 25.19
C ALA A 238 -9.11 -8.88 25.78
N LYS A 239 -9.08 -7.83 24.95
CA LYS A 239 -9.13 -6.47 25.47
C LYS A 239 -10.51 -6.29 26.05
N GLU A 240 -10.57 -5.90 27.32
CA GLU A 240 -11.81 -5.46 27.98
C GLU A 240 -12.56 -4.52 27.05
N ALA A 241 -13.80 -4.88 26.73
CA ALA A 241 -14.65 -4.05 25.90
C ALA A 241 -15.11 -2.87 26.76
N THR A 242 -14.53 -1.69 26.54
CA THR A 242 -15.09 -0.46 27.09
C THR A 242 -16.40 -0.16 26.38
N THR A 243 -17.50 -0.10 27.14
CA THR A 243 -18.79 0.32 26.62
C THR A 243 -18.76 1.84 26.42
N GLU A 244 -18.33 2.29 25.25
CA GLU A 244 -18.47 3.71 24.88
C GLU A 244 -19.95 4.02 24.60
N ASN A 245 -20.49 4.97 25.36
CA ASN A 245 -21.79 5.56 25.07
C ASN A 245 -21.62 6.55 23.88
N LEU A 246 -22.38 6.32 22.79
CA LEU A 246 -22.39 7.14 21.57
C LEU A 246 -23.78 7.74 21.31
N ASP A 247 -24.58 7.97 22.35
CA ASP A 247 -26.00 8.34 22.24
C ASP A 247 -26.23 9.69 21.56
N TRP A 248 -25.20 10.53 21.48
CA TRP A 248 -25.23 11.74 20.65
C TRP A 248 -25.53 11.45 19.17
N LEU A 249 -25.30 10.22 18.68
CA LEU A 249 -25.62 9.80 17.31
C LEU A 249 -27.10 9.48 17.10
N ASP A 250 -27.90 9.33 18.15
CA ASP A 250 -29.32 8.95 18.03
C ASP A 250 -30.16 10.01 17.31
N ARG A 251 -29.64 11.24 17.21
CA ARG A 251 -30.20 12.30 16.35
C ARG A 251 -30.34 11.91 14.88
N PHE A 252 -29.61 10.89 14.41
CA PHE A 252 -29.67 10.38 13.03
C PHE A 252 -30.69 9.24 12.82
N GLY A 253 -31.54 8.97 13.82
CA GLY A 253 -32.63 8.00 13.74
C GLY A 253 -32.14 6.59 13.45
N LYS A 254 -32.81 5.87 12.54
CA LYS A 254 -32.47 4.47 12.19
C LYS A 254 -31.06 4.30 11.64
N THR A 255 -30.50 5.36 11.05
CA THR A 255 -29.11 5.40 10.54
C THR A 255 -28.08 5.35 11.68
N ALA A 256 -28.45 5.81 12.88
CA ALA A 256 -27.56 5.87 14.04
C ALA A 256 -26.99 4.51 14.43
N LEU A 257 -27.78 3.43 14.28
CA LEU A 257 -27.35 2.07 14.58
C LEU A 257 -26.10 1.68 13.79
N PHE A 258 -26.11 1.93 12.48
CA PHE A 258 -24.98 1.61 11.61
C PHE A 258 -23.79 2.51 11.87
N LEU A 259 -24.03 3.79 12.12
CA LEU A 259 -22.97 4.75 12.40
C LEU A 259 -22.26 4.47 13.72
N LYS A 260 -23.02 4.11 14.77
CA LYS A 260 -22.48 3.63 16.05
C LYS A 260 -21.59 2.41 15.83
N ASN A 261 -22.04 1.46 15.00
CA ASN A 261 -21.27 0.26 14.68
C ASN A 261 -19.99 0.58 13.89
N ASP A 262 -20.05 1.48 12.92
CA ASP A 262 -18.88 1.90 12.13
C ASP A 262 -17.82 2.60 13.00
N ILE A 263 -18.23 3.52 13.88
CA ILE A 263 -17.31 4.20 14.79
C ILE A 263 -16.67 3.20 15.76
N LYS A 264 -17.45 2.26 16.31
CA LYS A 264 -16.94 1.18 17.15
C LYS A 264 -15.97 0.28 16.37
N LEU A 265 -16.27 -0.05 15.12
CA LEU A 265 -15.41 -0.84 14.25
C LEU A 265 -14.08 -0.12 14.03
N ILE A 266 -14.10 1.18 13.71
CA ILE A 266 -12.91 2.01 13.50
C ILE A 266 -12.06 2.05 14.76
N LYS A 267 -12.64 2.32 15.93
CA LYS A 267 -11.90 2.46 17.19
C LYS A 267 -11.33 1.13 17.72
N ARG A 268 -12.08 0.03 17.60
CA ARG A 268 -11.71 -1.27 18.19
C ARG A 268 -10.69 -2.04 17.36
N ASN A 269 -10.70 -1.90 16.04
CA ASN A 269 -9.88 -2.72 15.16
C ASN A 269 -8.64 -1.96 14.66
N LYS A 270 -7.47 -2.60 14.79
CA LYS A 270 -6.17 -1.99 14.46
C LYS A 270 -6.11 -1.59 12.99
N ARG A 271 -6.66 -2.42 12.09
CA ARG A 271 -6.65 -2.17 10.64
C ARG A 271 -7.46 -0.95 10.24
N SER A 272 -8.74 -0.89 10.61
CA SER A 272 -9.59 0.26 10.31
C SER A 272 -9.08 1.53 10.96
N LYS A 273 -8.61 1.47 12.22
CA LYS A 273 -7.98 2.60 12.89
C LYS A 273 -6.78 3.13 12.10
N THR A 274 -5.89 2.23 11.67
CA THR A 274 -4.72 2.59 10.86
C THR A 274 -5.14 3.19 9.52
N THR A 275 -6.12 2.62 8.83
CA THR A 275 -6.63 3.17 7.56
C THR A 275 -7.18 4.60 7.74
N VAL A 276 -7.93 4.86 8.82
CA VAL A 276 -8.44 6.21 9.11
C VAL A 276 -7.31 7.17 9.49
N ILE A 277 -6.33 6.75 10.27
CA ILE A 277 -5.14 7.59 10.57
C ILE A 277 -4.36 7.90 9.31
N MET A 278 -4.12 6.89 8.46
CA MET A 278 -3.45 7.09 7.17
C MET A 278 -4.25 7.99 6.22
N SER A 279 -5.58 8.02 6.37
CA SER A 279 -6.43 8.95 5.61
C SER A 279 -6.14 10.42 5.95
N VAL A 280 -5.65 10.71 7.16
CA VAL A 280 -5.22 12.06 7.57
C VAL A 280 -3.94 12.47 6.84
N VAL A 281 -3.07 11.53 6.46
CA VAL A 281 -1.84 11.83 5.70
C VAL A 281 -2.15 12.49 4.36
N PHE A 282 -3.32 12.20 3.77
CA PHE A 282 -3.77 12.86 2.54
C PHE A 282 -3.95 14.37 2.71
N LEU A 283 -4.21 14.87 3.92
CA LEU A 283 -4.26 16.31 4.18
C LEU A 283 -2.95 17.00 3.85
N PHE A 284 -1.82 16.31 3.98
CA PHE A 284 -0.49 16.88 3.68
C PHE A 284 -0.11 16.70 2.22
N TYR A 285 -0.84 15.88 1.46
CA TYR A 285 -0.52 15.59 0.05
C TYR A 285 -0.59 16.85 -0.82
N GLY A 286 -1.47 17.81 -0.48
CA GLY A 286 -1.54 19.08 -1.18
C GLY A 286 -0.27 19.94 -1.06
N LEU A 287 0.60 19.70 -0.05
CA LEU A 287 1.86 20.43 0.07
C LEU A 287 2.77 20.19 -1.13
N LEU A 288 2.71 19.02 -1.76
CA LEU A 288 3.49 18.73 -2.97
C LEU A 288 3.07 19.57 -4.18
N PHE A 289 1.82 20.05 -4.20
CA PHE A 289 1.22 20.74 -5.35
C PHE A 289 1.11 22.25 -5.14
N PHE A 290 0.94 22.69 -3.89
CA PHE A 290 0.74 24.11 -3.58
C PHE A 290 2.02 24.85 -3.19
N THR A 291 3.13 24.14 -2.93
CA THR A 291 4.41 24.77 -2.56
C THR A 291 5.24 25.26 -3.74
N GLY A 292 4.93 24.82 -4.97
CA GLY A 292 5.73 25.14 -6.16
C GLY A 292 7.11 24.47 -6.20
N GLY A 293 7.43 23.56 -5.27
CA GLY A 293 8.73 22.89 -5.22
C GLY A 293 8.99 21.89 -6.36
N ILE A 294 7.95 21.52 -7.11
CA ILE A 294 8.03 20.63 -8.27
C ILE A 294 7.37 21.35 -9.45
N GLU A 295 8.17 21.83 -10.41
CA GLU A 295 7.67 22.61 -11.56
C GLU A 295 6.57 21.90 -12.34
N SER A 296 6.66 20.57 -12.50
CA SER A 296 5.65 19.79 -13.22
C SER A 296 4.29 19.73 -12.53
N TYR A 297 4.24 20.04 -11.23
CA TYR A 297 3.01 20.04 -10.42
C TYR A 297 2.40 21.44 -10.27
N ASP A 298 3.14 22.49 -10.64
CA ASP A 298 2.63 23.86 -10.62
C ASP A 298 1.78 24.16 -11.87
N ASN A 299 0.68 23.43 -12.01
CA ASN A 299 -0.34 23.74 -13.00
C ASN A 299 -1.76 23.76 -12.39
N PRO A 300 -2.70 24.53 -12.98
CA PRO A 300 -4.06 24.67 -12.42
C PRO A 300 -4.83 23.35 -12.28
N PHE A 301 -4.60 22.37 -13.17
CA PHE A 301 -5.28 21.08 -13.16
C PHE A 301 -4.81 20.19 -12.01
N MET A 302 -3.51 20.22 -11.73
CA MET A 302 -2.88 19.50 -10.63
C MET A 302 -3.27 20.10 -9.27
N LYS A 303 -3.53 21.40 -9.20
CA LYS A 303 -4.08 22.07 -8.01
C LYS A 303 -5.49 21.56 -7.66
N ILE A 304 -6.36 21.35 -8.66
CA ILE A 304 -7.69 20.72 -8.44
C ILE A 304 -7.55 19.27 -8.02
N PHE A 305 -6.68 18.51 -8.68
CA PHE A 305 -6.37 17.13 -8.29
C PHE A 305 -5.93 17.06 -6.82
N ALA A 306 -5.04 17.97 -6.40
CA ALA A 306 -4.60 18.09 -5.02
C ALA A 306 -5.77 18.37 -4.06
N GLY A 307 -6.67 19.30 -4.40
CA GLY A 307 -7.85 19.61 -3.58
C GLY A 307 -8.79 18.42 -3.35
N ILE A 308 -9.00 17.60 -4.38
CA ILE A 308 -9.78 16.35 -4.29
C ILE A 308 -9.05 15.33 -3.41
N PHE A 309 -7.73 15.23 -3.51
CA PHE A 309 -6.94 14.30 -2.69
C PHE A 309 -6.93 14.70 -1.22
N VAL A 310 -6.67 15.97 -0.92
CA VAL A 310 -6.64 16.54 0.43
C VAL A 310 -7.93 16.23 1.18
N THR A 311 -9.07 16.43 0.53
CA THR A 311 -10.39 16.22 1.14
C THR A 311 -10.91 14.78 1.00
N GLY A 312 -10.33 13.99 0.10
CA GLY A 312 -10.78 12.65 -0.26
C GLY A 312 -10.09 11.51 0.47
N GLY A 313 -9.14 11.78 1.37
CA GLY A 313 -8.34 10.74 2.04
C GLY A 313 -9.19 9.62 2.64
N PHE A 314 -10.23 9.96 3.42
CA PHE A 314 -11.12 8.96 4.02
C PHE A 314 -11.94 8.20 2.97
N LEU A 315 -12.43 8.92 1.96
CA LEU A 315 -13.20 8.38 0.85
C LEU A 315 -12.41 7.35 0.05
N PHE A 316 -11.15 7.67 -0.29
CA PHE A 316 -10.25 6.80 -1.04
C PHE A 316 -9.66 5.68 -0.20
N SER A 317 -9.56 5.82 1.11
CA SER A 317 -8.98 4.77 1.96
C SER A 317 -10.03 3.86 2.56
N PHE A 318 -10.99 4.39 3.32
CA PHE A 318 -12.02 3.62 4.01
C PHE A 318 -13.28 3.46 3.15
N GLY A 319 -13.78 4.55 2.57
CA GLY A 319 -15.07 4.58 1.86
C GLY A 319 -15.14 3.57 0.71
N GLN A 320 -14.08 3.45 -0.09
CA GLN A 320 -14.04 2.55 -1.25
C GLN A 320 -14.31 1.07 -0.89
N PHE A 321 -13.99 0.65 0.34
CA PHE A 321 -14.10 -0.74 0.77
C PHE A 321 -15.43 -1.06 1.45
N VAL A 322 -16.43 -0.17 1.45
CA VAL A 322 -17.79 -0.53 1.87
C VAL A 322 -18.40 -1.47 0.82
N PRO A 323 -18.93 -2.67 1.16
CA PRO A 323 -19.26 -3.21 2.49
C PRO A 323 -18.23 -4.21 3.06
N SER A 324 -17.03 -4.30 2.50
CA SER A 324 -15.98 -5.26 2.89
C SER A 324 -15.52 -5.10 4.35
N TRP A 325 -15.62 -3.91 4.94
CA TRP A 325 -15.39 -3.71 6.37
C TRP A 325 -16.34 -4.54 7.25
N ASP A 326 -17.56 -4.74 6.78
CA ASP A 326 -18.62 -5.48 7.46
C ASP A 326 -18.56 -6.99 7.15
N SER A 327 -17.57 -7.45 6.36
CA SER A 327 -17.51 -8.82 5.79
C SER A 327 -17.69 -9.95 6.80
N SER A 328 -17.19 -9.80 8.03
CA SER A 328 -17.26 -10.83 9.08
C SER A 328 -18.69 -11.14 9.55
N TYR A 329 -19.57 -10.14 9.58
CA TYR A 329 -20.98 -10.26 10.01
C TYR A 329 -21.96 -9.95 8.89
N TYR A 330 -21.48 -9.63 7.68
CA TYR A 330 -22.31 -9.33 6.52
C TYR A 330 -23.37 -10.42 6.25
N PRO A 331 -23.07 -11.73 6.32
CA PRO A 331 -24.11 -12.76 6.13
C PRO A 331 -25.25 -12.64 7.14
N LEU A 332 -24.96 -12.36 8.40
CA LEU A 332 -25.97 -12.16 9.45
C LEU A 332 -26.78 -10.90 9.19
N MET A 333 -26.12 -9.78 8.88
CA MET A 333 -26.79 -8.52 8.56
C MET A 333 -27.79 -8.68 7.40
N MET A 334 -27.45 -9.52 6.42
CA MET A 334 -28.27 -9.80 5.24
C MET A 334 -29.49 -10.71 5.49
N THR A 335 -29.60 -11.33 6.67
CA THR A 335 -30.78 -12.09 7.12
C THR A 335 -31.67 -11.27 8.04
N GLN A 336 -31.19 -10.15 8.57
CA GLN A 336 -32.00 -9.26 9.41
C GLN A 336 -32.94 -8.40 8.56
N ASN A 337 -34.05 -7.96 9.15
CA ASN A 337 -34.98 -7.03 8.53
C ASN A 337 -34.43 -5.60 8.55
N ILE A 338 -33.36 -5.34 7.80
CA ILE A 338 -32.74 -4.02 7.70
C ILE A 338 -32.79 -3.49 6.27
N SER A 339 -33.15 -2.22 6.13
CA SER A 339 -33.17 -1.56 4.83
C SER A 339 -31.76 -1.28 4.33
N TYR A 340 -31.46 -1.70 3.09
CA TYR A 340 -30.25 -1.29 2.38
C TYR A 340 -30.11 0.24 2.27
N GLU A 341 -31.22 0.95 2.27
CA GLU A 341 -31.23 2.40 2.20
C GLU A 341 -30.60 3.02 3.46
N GLU A 342 -31.03 2.57 4.64
CA GLU A 342 -30.51 3.03 5.93
C GLU A 342 -29.03 2.68 6.09
N TYR A 343 -28.65 1.46 5.67
CA TYR A 343 -27.27 1.02 5.65
C TYR A 343 -26.39 1.92 4.78
N LEU A 344 -26.77 2.13 3.52
CA LEU A 344 -25.97 2.95 2.59
C LEU A 344 -25.97 4.43 3.00
N LYS A 345 -27.07 4.94 3.56
CA LYS A 345 -27.16 6.33 4.04
C LYS A 345 -26.16 6.55 5.17
N SER A 346 -26.01 5.60 6.08
CA SER A 346 -24.99 5.65 7.14
C SER A 346 -23.58 5.74 6.56
N LYS A 347 -23.25 4.88 5.59
CA LYS A 347 -21.92 4.81 5.00
C LYS A 347 -21.59 6.08 4.19
N TRP A 348 -22.57 6.61 3.45
CA TRP A 348 -22.42 7.90 2.77
C TRP A 348 -22.21 9.04 3.74
N MET A 349 -23.01 9.11 4.82
CA MET A 349 -22.90 10.18 5.81
C MET A 349 -21.54 10.17 6.50
N LEU A 350 -20.97 8.99 6.75
CA LEU A 350 -19.64 8.86 7.30
C LEU A 350 -18.58 9.44 6.34
N VAL A 351 -18.69 9.16 5.04
CA VAL A 351 -17.82 9.76 4.00
C VAL A 351 -17.99 11.28 3.93
N VAL A 352 -19.22 11.78 3.98
CA VAL A 352 -19.51 13.22 3.95
C VAL A 352 -18.92 13.94 5.16
N ILE A 353 -19.12 13.40 6.37
CA ILE A 353 -18.57 13.98 7.61
C ILE A 353 -17.04 14.02 7.54
N ALA A 354 -16.41 12.92 7.12
CA ALA A 354 -14.95 12.86 7.04
C ALA A 354 -14.40 13.84 6.00
N ALA A 355 -14.99 13.93 4.81
CA ALA A 355 -14.61 14.89 3.79
C ALA A 355 -14.81 16.34 4.26
N GLY A 356 -15.92 16.63 4.95
CA GLY A 356 -16.18 17.96 5.53
C GLY A 356 -15.15 18.36 6.58
N ILE A 357 -14.78 17.43 7.49
CA ILE A 357 -13.70 17.65 8.46
C ILE A 357 -12.38 17.93 7.72
N SER A 358 -12.05 17.14 6.70
CA SER A 358 -10.83 17.35 5.92
C SER A 358 -10.82 18.69 5.18
N THR A 359 -11.96 19.16 4.67
CA THR A 359 -12.08 20.49 4.05
C THR A 359 -11.83 21.60 5.06
N ILE A 360 -12.36 21.49 6.28
CA ILE A 360 -12.13 22.47 7.35
C ILE A 360 -10.66 22.46 7.77
N LEU A 361 -10.07 21.29 8.00
CA LEU A 361 -8.64 21.17 8.32
C LEU A 361 -7.74 21.69 7.20
N GLY A 362 -8.21 21.60 5.95
CA GLY A 362 -7.58 22.16 4.77
C GLY A 362 -7.51 23.69 4.73
N LEU A 363 -8.13 24.42 5.68
CA LEU A 363 -8.01 25.88 5.81
C LEU A 363 -6.55 26.36 5.87
N GLY A 364 -5.62 25.54 6.38
CA GLY A 364 -4.19 25.86 6.39
C GLY A 364 -3.60 26.13 4.98
N TYR A 365 -4.24 25.62 3.92
CA TYR A 365 -3.82 25.87 2.55
C TYR A 365 -4.05 27.30 2.07
N LEU A 366 -4.84 28.12 2.77
CA LEU A 366 -4.95 29.56 2.50
C LEU A 366 -3.60 30.27 2.55
N TYR A 367 -2.63 29.76 3.31
CA TYR A 367 -1.26 30.28 3.36
C TYR A 367 -0.59 30.32 1.97
N PHE A 368 -0.90 29.37 1.09
CA PHE A 368 -0.35 29.29 -0.27
C PHE A 368 -1.16 30.08 -1.31
N GLY A 369 -2.19 30.81 -0.87
CA GLY A 369 -3.04 31.64 -1.72
C GLY A 369 -4.50 31.16 -1.78
N TRP A 370 -5.37 32.06 -2.25
CA TRP A 370 -6.81 31.80 -2.31
C TRP A 370 -7.15 30.65 -3.27
N GLU A 371 -6.42 30.51 -4.38
CA GLU A 371 -6.64 29.44 -5.36
C GLU A 371 -6.37 28.06 -4.78
N ALA A 372 -5.35 27.92 -3.93
CA ALA A 372 -5.03 26.67 -3.26
C ALA A 372 -6.19 26.22 -2.37
N TYR A 373 -6.73 27.13 -1.55
CA TYR A 373 -7.89 26.81 -0.74
C TYR A 373 -9.18 26.66 -1.56
N ALA A 374 -9.38 27.43 -2.63
CA ALA A 374 -10.53 27.27 -3.53
C ALA A 374 -10.56 25.86 -4.13
N ALA A 375 -9.41 25.33 -4.56
CA ALA A 375 -9.28 23.97 -5.02
C ALA A 375 -9.64 22.94 -3.94
N VAL A 376 -9.17 23.12 -2.71
CA VAL A 376 -9.48 22.25 -1.55
C VAL A 376 -10.97 22.30 -1.22
N PHE A 377 -11.56 23.49 -1.16
CA PHE A 377 -12.95 23.72 -0.81
C PHE A 377 -13.90 23.08 -1.82
N VAL A 378 -13.67 23.37 -3.10
CA VAL A 378 -14.46 22.82 -4.21
C VAL A 378 -14.24 21.31 -4.37
N GLY A 379 -13.01 20.84 -4.17
CA GLY A 379 -12.71 19.40 -4.10
C GLY A 379 -13.47 18.71 -2.97
N GLY A 380 -13.63 19.37 -1.82
CA GLY A 380 -14.45 18.92 -0.71
C GLY A 380 -15.93 18.78 -1.07
N ILE A 381 -16.51 19.81 -1.67
CA ILE A 381 -17.91 19.81 -2.15
C ILE A 381 -18.13 18.68 -3.16
N TYR A 382 -17.21 18.52 -4.11
CA TYR A 382 -17.25 17.44 -5.09
C TYR A 382 -17.13 16.06 -4.43
N ASN A 383 -16.27 15.93 -3.41
CA ASN A 383 -16.08 14.68 -2.70
C ASN A 383 -17.31 14.25 -1.89
N MET A 384 -17.92 15.17 -1.17
CA MET A 384 -19.13 14.91 -0.40
C MET A 384 -20.34 14.62 -1.31
N GLY A 385 -20.44 15.35 -2.42
CA GLY A 385 -21.50 15.23 -3.41
C GLY A 385 -21.29 14.04 -4.33
N VAL A 386 -20.51 14.20 -5.39
CA VAL A 386 -20.37 13.19 -6.46
C VAL A 386 -19.59 11.97 -5.98
N ASN A 387 -18.36 12.14 -5.46
CA ASN A 387 -17.52 10.99 -5.15
C ASN A 387 -18.09 10.13 -4.01
N GLY A 388 -18.83 10.72 -3.06
CA GLY A 388 -19.53 9.98 -2.02
C GLY A 388 -20.45 8.89 -2.59
N HIS A 389 -21.15 9.17 -3.69
CA HIS A 389 -21.98 8.19 -4.40
C HIS A 389 -21.15 7.21 -5.22
N VAL A 390 -20.17 7.72 -5.98
CA VAL A 390 -19.34 6.89 -6.87
C VAL A 390 -18.50 5.88 -6.08
N VAL A 391 -18.05 6.23 -4.88
CA VAL A 391 -17.34 5.30 -4.00
C VAL A 391 -18.25 4.16 -3.52
N LEU A 392 -19.48 4.46 -3.09
CA LEU A 392 -20.42 3.41 -2.68
C LEU A 392 -20.80 2.53 -3.85
N TRP A 393 -20.98 3.11 -5.04
CA TRP A 393 -21.22 2.36 -6.27
C TRP A 393 -20.05 1.41 -6.58
N GLY A 394 -18.82 1.89 -6.56
CA GLY A 394 -17.62 1.07 -6.80
C GLY A 394 -17.43 -0.03 -5.75
N GLY A 395 -17.75 0.28 -4.49
CA GLY A 395 -17.65 -0.63 -3.34
C GLY A 395 -18.53 -1.87 -3.49
N ALA A 396 -19.69 -1.76 -4.16
CA ALA A 396 -20.58 -2.90 -4.43
C ALA A 396 -19.91 -4.04 -5.21
N TYR A 397 -18.86 -3.73 -5.99
CA TYR A 397 -18.11 -4.71 -6.78
C TYR A 397 -16.85 -5.22 -6.07
N ILE A 398 -16.50 -4.67 -4.91
CA ILE A 398 -15.37 -5.15 -4.11
C ILE A 398 -15.84 -6.27 -3.19
N LYS A 399 -15.39 -7.48 -3.51
CA LYS A 399 -15.80 -8.72 -2.82
C LYS A 399 -14.64 -9.37 -2.06
N THR A 400 -13.71 -8.57 -1.56
CA THR A 400 -12.56 -9.05 -0.80
C THR A 400 -12.86 -8.92 0.69
N PRO A 401 -12.91 -10.02 1.47
CA PRO A 401 -13.12 -9.92 2.91
C PRO A 401 -11.95 -9.19 3.59
N ILE A 402 -12.26 -8.41 4.62
CA ILE A 402 -11.27 -7.66 5.40
C ILE A 402 -11.12 -8.35 6.75
N ASP A 403 -9.96 -8.94 6.99
CA ASP A 403 -9.53 -9.31 8.34
C ASP A 403 -9.24 -8.04 9.13
N LEU A 404 -10.04 -7.79 10.17
CA LEU A 404 -9.98 -6.63 11.05
C LEU A 404 -8.87 -6.76 12.12
N THR A 405 -8.44 -8.00 12.42
CA THR A 405 -7.47 -8.32 13.48
C THR A 405 -6.02 -8.23 13.00
N SER A 406 -5.82 -8.37 11.69
CA SER A 406 -4.50 -8.31 11.06
C SER A 406 -4.17 -6.90 10.58
N ASN A 407 -2.97 -6.41 10.92
CA ASN A 407 -2.41 -5.18 10.36
C ASN A 407 -1.78 -5.37 8.97
N LYS A 408 -1.77 -6.61 8.45
CA LYS A 408 -1.33 -6.85 7.09
C LYS A 408 -2.33 -6.14 6.17
N LYS A 409 -1.84 -5.28 5.25
CA LYS A 409 -2.65 -4.62 4.21
C LYS A 409 -3.45 -3.38 4.69
N ALA A 410 -2.78 -2.42 5.34
CA ALA A 410 -3.34 -1.09 5.61
C ALA A 410 -3.53 -0.27 4.32
N PHE A 411 -2.64 -0.46 3.35
CA PHE A 411 -2.85 -0.15 1.94
C PHE A 411 -3.45 -1.38 1.26
N GLY A 412 -4.50 -1.18 0.47
CA GLY A 412 -5.40 -2.20 -0.07
C GLY A 412 -4.74 -3.53 -0.45
N ASP A 413 -5.46 -4.62 -0.19
CA ASP A 413 -5.04 -5.93 -0.68
C ASP A 413 -5.02 -5.90 -2.21
N SER A 414 -3.96 -6.36 -2.85
CA SER A 414 -3.89 -6.47 -4.32
C SER A 414 -5.01 -7.34 -4.91
N SER A 415 -5.74 -8.09 -4.08
CA SER A 415 -6.95 -8.84 -4.45
C SER A 415 -8.22 -7.99 -4.56
N SER A 416 -8.24 -6.74 -4.11
CA SER A 416 -9.39 -5.83 -4.25
C SER A 416 -9.40 -5.04 -5.56
N PHE A 417 -8.37 -5.20 -6.40
CA PHE A 417 -8.37 -4.64 -7.75
C PHE A 417 -9.32 -5.43 -8.65
N ASN A 418 -10.49 -4.85 -8.88
CA ASN A 418 -11.47 -5.32 -9.85
C ASN A 418 -11.46 -4.32 -11.02
N VAL A 419 -11.45 -4.81 -12.27
CA VAL A 419 -11.50 -3.96 -13.48
C VAL A 419 -12.68 -2.99 -13.41
N LYS A 420 -13.84 -3.45 -12.91
CA LYS A 420 -15.00 -2.59 -12.69
C LYS A 420 -14.71 -1.49 -11.67
N THR A 421 -14.02 -1.81 -10.58
CA THR A 421 -13.63 -0.82 -9.57
C THR A 421 -12.59 0.18 -10.11
N LEU A 422 -11.65 -0.26 -10.96
CA LEU A 422 -10.69 0.62 -11.63
C LEU A 422 -11.40 1.59 -12.59
N LEU A 423 -12.28 1.06 -13.45
CA LEU A 423 -13.10 1.86 -14.36
C LEU A 423 -14.01 2.84 -13.61
N ILE A 424 -14.56 2.43 -12.46
CA ILE A 424 -15.37 3.32 -11.61
C ILE A 424 -14.48 4.34 -10.87
N THR A 425 -13.19 4.07 -10.67
CA THR A 425 -12.24 4.98 -10.00
C THR A 425 -11.75 6.10 -10.90
N MET A 426 -11.64 5.84 -12.20
CA MET A 426 -11.27 6.82 -13.21
C MET A 426 -12.14 8.10 -13.18
N PRO A 427 -13.50 8.02 -13.24
CA PRO A 427 -14.36 9.20 -13.14
C PRO A 427 -14.14 10.02 -11.87
N LYS A 428 -13.86 9.36 -10.73
CA LYS A 428 -13.70 10.03 -9.42
C LYS A 428 -12.58 11.08 -9.43
N LEU A 429 -11.55 10.83 -10.23
CA LEU A 429 -10.33 11.63 -10.32
C LEU A 429 -10.33 12.52 -11.56
N LEU A 430 -10.75 11.99 -12.71
CA LEU A 430 -10.65 12.70 -13.99
C LEU A 430 -11.81 13.64 -14.25
N LEU A 431 -13.04 13.29 -13.85
CA LEU A 431 -14.21 14.13 -14.10
C LEU A 431 -14.10 15.53 -13.49
N PRO A 432 -13.68 15.72 -12.22
CA PRO A 432 -13.55 17.07 -11.67
C PRO A 432 -12.42 17.87 -12.32
N ILE A 433 -11.34 17.23 -12.76
CA ILE A 433 -10.28 17.89 -13.54
C ILE A 433 -10.83 18.34 -14.89
N ALA A 434 -11.59 17.48 -15.58
CA ALA A 434 -12.20 17.80 -16.86
C ALA A 434 -13.21 18.96 -16.73
N LEU A 435 -14.06 18.94 -15.70
CA LEU A 435 -14.99 20.03 -15.40
C LEU A 435 -14.26 21.35 -15.13
N TYR A 436 -13.20 21.31 -14.33
CA TYR A 436 -12.37 22.49 -14.10
C TYR A 436 -11.74 22.98 -15.41
N ALA A 437 -11.21 22.07 -16.23
CA ALA A 437 -10.57 22.43 -17.50
C ALA A 437 -11.54 23.10 -18.47
N ILE A 438 -12.75 22.56 -18.61
CA ILE A 438 -13.80 23.18 -19.42
C ILE A 438 -14.10 24.60 -18.93
N GLY A 439 -14.23 24.80 -17.61
CA GLY A 439 -14.52 26.13 -17.08
C GLY A 439 -13.33 27.10 -17.21
N HIS A 440 -12.12 26.60 -16.96
CA HIS A 440 -10.87 27.35 -17.04
C HIS A 440 -10.62 27.88 -18.45
N PHE A 441 -10.78 27.05 -19.48
CA PHE A 441 -10.56 27.45 -20.87
C PHE A 441 -11.68 28.31 -21.47
N THR A 442 -12.86 28.37 -20.85
CA THR A 442 -14.00 29.15 -21.35
C THR A 442 -14.08 30.54 -20.74
N LEU A 443 -14.09 30.62 -19.40
CA LEU A 443 -14.32 31.88 -18.66
C LEU A 443 -13.31 32.10 -17.52
N GLY A 444 -12.22 31.33 -17.49
CA GLY A 444 -11.12 31.48 -16.54
C GLY A 444 -11.21 30.63 -15.27
N PRO A 445 -10.22 30.73 -14.36
CA PRO A 445 -10.05 29.85 -13.20
C PRO A 445 -11.26 29.80 -12.26
N VAL A 446 -11.87 30.95 -11.98
CA VAL A 446 -13.04 31.07 -11.08
C VAL A 446 -14.22 30.27 -11.61
N PHE A 447 -14.46 30.30 -12.93
CA PHE A 447 -15.53 29.54 -13.53
C PHE A 447 -15.23 28.03 -13.52
N GLY A 448 -13.97 27.65 -13.68
CA GLY A 448 -13.51 26.27 -13.46
C GLY A 448 -13.87 25.76 -12.05
N TYR A 449 -13.53 26.53 -11.01
CA TYR A 449 -13.91 26.20 -9.63
C TYR A 449 -15.43 26.13 -9.45
N ALA A 450 -16.17 27.07 -10.05
CA ALA A 450 -17.63 27.10 -9.97
C ALA A 450 -18.28 25.86 -10.58
N LEU A 451 -17.81 25.39 -11.75
CA LEU A 451 -18.34 24.18 -12.40
C LEU A 451 -18.15 22.93 -11.55
N VAL A 452 -16.98 22.76 -10.92
CA VAL A 452 -16.72 21.60 -10.05
C VAL A 452 -17.59 21.69 -8.78
N ALA A 453 -17.77 22.89 -8.22
CA ALA A 453 -18.65 23.10 -7.07
C ALA A 453 -20.12 22.78 -7.41
N LEU A 454 -20.60 23.27 -8.55
CA LEU A 454 -21.94 23.01 -9.07
C LEU A 454 -22.17 21.51 -9.28
N ALA A 455 -21.19 20.79 -9.84
CA ALA A 455 -21.28 19.34 -9.98
C ALA A 455 -21.38 18.63 -8.61
N GLY A 456 -20.61 19.07 -7.61
CA GLY A 456 -20.71 18.55 -6.25
C GLY A 456 -22.08 18.81 -5.61
N VAL A 457 -22.61 20.03 -5.73
CA VAL A 457 -23.95 20.38 -5.26
C VAL A 457 -25.04 19.58 -5.98
N ALA A 458 -24.92 19.40 -7.30
CA ALA A 458 -25.80 18.54 -8.07
C ALA A 458 -25.75 17.09 -7.56
N GLY A 459 -24.58 16.60 -7.16
CA GLY A 459 -24.43 15.30 -6.50
C GLY A 459 -25.29 15.16 -5.23
N PHE A 460 -25.43 16.22 -4.43
CA PHE A 460 -26.36 16.23 -3.30
C PHE A 460 -27.83 16.31 -3.73
N ALA A 461 -28.14 17.13 -4.73
CA ALA A 461 -29.51 17.27 -5.23
C ALA A 461 -30.06 15.96 -5.82
N PHE A 462 -29.22 15.20 -6.54
CA PHE A 462 -29.57 13.91 -7.12
C PHE A 462 -29.32 12.70 -6.19
N ARG A 463 -29.10 12.94 -4.89
CA ARG A 463 -28.78 11.89 -3.91
C ARG A 463 -29.77 10.74 -3.97
N ASP A 464 -31.06 11.01 -3.81
CA ASP A 464 -32.06 9.95 -3.66
C ASP A 464 -32.22 9.12 -4.95
N PHE A 465 -32.04 9.75 -6.12
CA PHE A 465 -31.99 9.06 -7.42
C PHE A 465 -30.78 8.13 -7.51
N MET A 466 -29.59 8.62 -7.15
CA MET A 466 -28.36 7.81 -7.15
C MET A 466 -28.43 6.68 -6.14
N PHE A 467 -28.98 6.91 -4.96
CA PHE A 467 -29.19 5.88 -3.95
C PHE A 467 -30.07 4.74 -4.45
N LYS A 468 -31.18 5.03 -5.15
CA LYS A 468 -32.02 3.98 -5.74
C LYS A 468 -31.23 3.08 -6.70
N LYS A 469 -30.39 3.67 -7.56
CA LYS A 469 -29.51 2.92 -8.47
C LYS A 469 -28.48 2.08 -7.72
N ILE A 470 -27.80 2.67 -6.74
CA ILE A 470 -26.78 1.98 -5.93
C ILE A 470 -27.41 0.82 -5.17
N ILE A 471 -28.56 1.02 -4.52
CA ILE A 471 -29.31 -0.03 -3.82
C ILE A 471 -29.63 -1.20 -4.75
N GLY A 472 -30.06 -0.93 -5.98
CA GLY A 472 -30.32 -1.96 -6.99
C GLY A 472 -29.10 -2.84 -7.25
N ILE A 473 -27.91 -2.24 -7.34
CA ILE A 473 -26.64 -2.95 -7.55
C ILE A 473 -26.26 -3.78 -6.32
N TYR A 474 -26.38 -3.22 -5.11
CA TYR A 474 -26.10 -3.96 -3.88
C TYR A 474 -27.00 -5.18 -3.72
N LYS A 475 -28.29 -5.06 -4.10
CA LYS A 475 -29.23 -6.18 -4.13
C LYS A 475 -28.83 -7.24 -5.16
N ALA A 476 -28.46 -6.82 -6.37
CA ALA A 476 -28.04 -7.74 -7.44
C ALA A 476 -26.74 -8.48 -7.10
N GLU A 477 -25.80 -7.82 -6.43
CA GLU A 477 -24.51 -8.41 -6.04
C GLU A 477 -24.56 -9.15 -4.69
N LYS A 478 -25.67 -9.06 -3.94
CA LYS A 478 -25.85 -9.59 -2.57
C LYS A 478 -25.28 -11.00 -2.39
N TYR A 479 -25.75 -11.96 -3.19
CA TYR A 479 -25.38 -13.37 -3.04
C TYR A 479 -23.91 -13.63 -3.39
N LYS A 480 -23.40 -12.96 -4.43
CA LYS A 480 -21.98 -13.05 -4.81
C LYS A 480 -21.08 -12.50 -3.71
N THR A 481 -21.49 -11.41 -3.08
CA THR A 481 -20.78 -10.79 -1.95
C THR A 481 -20.80 -11.69 -0.71
N ILE A 482 -21.94 -12.27 -0.35
CA ILE A 482 -22.04 -13.24 0.77
C ILE A 482 -21.14 -14.46 0.52
N ALA A 483 -21.18 -15.03 -0.69
CA ALA A 483 -20.35 -16.17 -1.05
C ALA A 483 -18.85 -15.84 -0.94
N ALA A 484 -18.45 -14.67 -1.43
CA ALA A 484 -17.06 -14.23 -1.37
C ALA A 484 -16.57 -13.98 0.07
N TYR A 485 -17.40 -13.39 0.94
CA TYR A 485 -17.02 -13.14 2.33
C TYR A 485 -16.98 -14.40 3.21
N LYS A 486 -17.63 -15.49 2.80
CA LYS A 486 -17.50 -16.81 3.46
C LYS A 486 -16.18 -17.51 3.13
N GLN A 487 -15.48 -17.13 2.07
CA GLN A 487 -14.21 -17.73 1.69
C GLN A 487 -13.09 -17.21 2.60
N LYS A 488 -12.70 -18.02 3.59
CA LYS A 488 -11.44 -17.83 4.32
C LYS A 488 -10.35 -18.58 3.56
N ASN A 489 -9.62 -17.87 2.71
CA ASN A 489 -8.35 -18.39 2.19
C ASN A 489 -7.27 -18.23 3.24
#